data_AF-A0A9W5QH43-F1
#
_entry.id   AF-A0A9W5QH43-F1
#
_cell.length_a   1.000
_cell.length_b   1.000
_cell.length_c   1.000
_cell.angle_alpha   90.00
_cell.angle_beta   90.00
_cell.angle_gamma   90.00
#
_symmetry.space_group_name_H-M   'P 1'
#
loop_
_entity.id
_entity.type
_entity.pdbx_description
1 polymer ?
#
loop_
_entity_poly.entity_id
_entity_poly.type
_entity_poly.pdbx_seq_one_letter_code
_entity_poly.pdbx_strand_id
1 'polypeptide(L)'
;MEFQTKVEQSIAIFSRRSTDDESGVEGFISTFRYCQLNTANVEDYQDLLSLVKRRETELNIPENRMFYLSVIPEVFDVIALNIKESGL
;
A
#
# COMPACT_ATOMS: atom_id res chain seq x y z
N MET A 1 -11.77 -4.16 2.77
CA MET A 1 -12.40 -3.85 4.07
C MET A 1 -11.54 -4.34 5.24
N GLU A 2 -11.17 -5.63 5.34
CA GLU A 2 -10.40 -6.13 6.49
C GLU A 2 -9.09 -5.36 6.77
N PHE A 3 -8.30 -5.04 5.75
CA PHE A 3 -7.06 -4.27 5.92
C PHE A 3 -7.32 -2.86 6.48
N GLN A 4 -8.34 -2.17 5.96
CA GLN A 4 -8.70 -0.83 6.44
C GLN A 4 -9.17 -0.85 7.89
N THR A 5 -9.93 -1.86 8.30
CA THR A 5 -10.32 -2.08 9.71
C THR A 5 -9.09 -2.31 10.60
N LYS A 6 -8.09 -3.05 10.14
CA LYS A 6 -6.83 -3.22 10.89
C LYS A 6 -6.05 -1.92 11.03
N VAL A 7 -6.03 -1.08 9.98
CA VAL A 7 -5.43 0.26 10.02
C VAL A 7 -6.16 1.15 11.02
N GLU A 8 -7.49 1.19 10.97
CA GLU A 8 -8.35 1.94 11.90
C GLU A 8 -8.06 1.57 13.36
N GLN A 9 -8.09 0.26 13.67
CA GLN A 9 -7.80 -0.25 15.01
C GLN A 9 -6.38 0.13 15.47
N SER A 10 -5.40 0.05 14.57
CA SER A 10 -4.01 0.42 14.90
C SER A 10 -3.87 1.89 15.25
N ILE A 11 -4.56 2.77 14.51
CA ILE A 11 -4.57 4.22 14.80
C ILE A 11 -5.27 4.48 16.14
N ALA A 12 -6.44 3.87 16.37
CA ALA A 12 -7.21 4.06 17.60
C ALA A 12 -6.43 3.64 18.86
N ILE A 13 -5.62 2.58 18.78
CA ILE A 13 -4.86 2.05 19.93
C ILE A 13 -3.54 2.79 20.14
N PHE A 14 -2.80 3.12 19.07
CA PHE A 14 -1.40 3.55 19.17
C PHE A 14 -1.16 5.02 18.79
N SER A 15 -2.14 5.74 18.24
CA SER A 15 -1.97 7.15 17.91
C SER A 15 -1.80 7.98 19.17
N ARG A 16 -0.79 8.87 19.16
CA ARG A 16 -0.62 9.89 20.20
C ARG A 16 -1.50 11.12 19.98
N ARG A 17 -2.09 11.26 18.79
CA ARG A 17 -3.05 12.32 18.44
C ARG A 17 -4.45 11.81 18.67
N SER A 18 -5.33 12.67 19.17
CA SER A 18 -6.73 12.31 19.32
C SER A 18 -7.35 12.03 17.95
N THR A 19 -8.21 11.02 17.89
CA THR A 19 -8.95 10.60 16.71
C THR A 19 -10.36 11.20 16.71
N ASP A 20 -10.54 12.35 17.37
CA ASP A 20 -11.86 12.98 17.55
C ASP A 20 -12.40 13.56 16.24
N ASP A 21 -11.53 13.83 15.26
CA ASP A 21 -11.92 14.14 13.88
C ASP A 21 -12.18 12.84 13.11
N GLU A 22 -13.39 12.30 13.29
CA GLU A 22 -13.85 11.09 12.61
C GLU A 22 -13.76 11.23 11.08
N SER A 23 -14.05 12.42 10.54
CA SER A 23 -14.04 12.68 9.09
C SER A 23 -12.64 12.64 8.49
N GLY A 24 -11.66 13.21 9.19
CA GLY A 24 -10.25 13.16 8.80
C GLY A 24 -9.68 11.75 8.90
N VAL A 25 -10.06 11.00 9.95
CA VAL A 25 -9.64 9.61 10.14
C VAL A 25 -10.23 8.71 9.07
N GLU A 26 -11.53 8.82 8.77
CA GLU A 26 -12.18 8.07 7.69
C GLU A 26 -11.56 8.40 6.33
N GLY A 27 -11.33 9.69 6.06
CA GLY A 27 -10.62 10.17 4.87
C GLY A 27 -9.24 9.54 4.72
N PHE A 28 -8.45 9.49 5.80
CA PHE A 28 -7.14 8.86 5.82
C PHE A 28 -7.22 7.35 5.56
N ILE A 29 -8.10 6.63 6.26
CA ILE A 29 -8.29 5.17 6.08
C ILE A 29 -8.74 4.86 4.64
N SER A 30 -9.56 5.73 4.03
CA SER A 30 -10.01 5.60 2.65
C SER A 30 -8.87 5.67 1.63
N THR A 31 -7.69 6.18 2.00
CA THR A 31 -6.51 6.22 1.11
C THR A 31 -5.84 4.87 0.91
N PHE A 32 -6.01 3.95 1.87
CA PHE A 32 -5.34 2.65 1.85
C PHE A 32 -6.01 1.67 0.89
N ARG A 33 -5.19 0.91 0.17
CA ARG A 33 -5.59 -0.23 -0.65
C ARG A 33 -4.71 -1.42 -0.28
N TYR A 34 -5.22 -2.62 -0.55
CA TYR A 34 -4.50 -3.86 -0.29
C TYR A 34 -4.51 -4.71 -1.57
N CYS A 35 -3.37 -5.29 -1.88
CA CYS A 35 -3.19 -6.29 -2.91
C CYS A 35 -2.49 -7.49 -2.25
N GLN A 36 -3.04 -8.67 -2.43
CA GLN A 36 -2.29 -9.89 -2.11
C GLN A 36 -1.21 -10.05 -3.19
N LEU A 37 0.01 -10.40 -2.77
CA LEU A 37 1.14 -10.54 -3.68
C LEU A 37 2.09 -11.63 -3.17
N ASN A 38 2.44 -12.56 -4.05
CA ASN A 38 3.56 -13.47 -3.87
C ASN A 38 4.82 -12.81 -4.43
N THR A 39 5.80 -12.57 -3.55
CA THR A 39 7.04 -11.86 -3.91
C THR A 39 7.83 -12.48 -5.06
N ALA A 40 7.68 -13.79 -5.29
CA ALA A 40 8.35 -14.54 -6.36
C ALA A 40 7.53 -14.65 -7.66
N ASN A 41 6.28 -14.19 -7.70
CA ASN A 41 5.45 -14.23 -8.91
C ASN A 41 5.38 -12.85 -9.56
N VAL A 42 5.94 -12.68 -10.76
CA VAL A 42 5.93 -11.40 -11.48
C VAL A 42 4.53 -10.96 -11.92
N GLU A 43 3.60 -11.89 -12.16
CA GLU A 43 2.23 -11.56 -12.57
C GLU A 43 1.49 -10.78 -11.47
N ASP A 44 1.70 -11.15 -10.19
CA ASP A 44 1.14 -10.43 -9.04
C ASP A 44 1.61 -8.96 -8.97
N TYR A 45 2.80 -8.65 -9.50
CA TYR A 45 3.28 -7.26 -9.58
C TYR A 45 2.56 -6.48 -10.69
N GLN A 46 2.12 -7.12 -11.76
CA GLN A 46 1.32 -6.44 -12.80
C GLN A 46 -0.08 -6.08 -12.26
N ASP A 47 -0.66 -6.94 -11.43
CA ASP A 47 -1.89 -6.64 -10.70
C ASP A 47 -1.71 -5.47 -9.73
N LEU A 48 -0.59 -5.47 -8.99
CA LEU A 48 -0.23 -4.36 -8.11
C LEU A 48 -0.03 -3.06 -8.89
N LEU A 49 0.67 -3.07 -10.02
CA LEU A 49 0.85 -1.91 -10.89
C LEU A 49 -0.50 -1.34 -11.35
N SER A 50 -1.42 -2.21 -11.76
CA SER A 50 -2.76 -1.82 -12.20
C SER A 50 -3.55 -1.16 -11.07
N LEU A 51 -3.44 -1.70 -9.84
CA LEU A 51 -4.03 -1.09 -8.65
C LEU A 51 -3.44 0.29 -8.35
N VAL A 52 -2.11 0.43 -8.41
CA VAL A 52 -1.39 1.69 -8.16
C VAL A 52 -1.79 2.75 -9.19
N LYS A 53 -1.72 2.45 -10.49
CA LYS A 53 -2.09 3.40 -11.56
C LYS A 53 -3.53 3.86 -11.49
N ARG A 54 -4.45 2.95 -11.16
CA ARG A 54 -5.86 3.33 -10.92
C ARG A 54 -5.94 4.34 -9.78
N ARG A 55 -5.22 4.10 -8.67
CA ARG A 55 -5.25 5.01 -7.52
C ARG A 55 -4.59 6.35 -7.81
N GLU A 56 -3.49 6.35 -8.56
CA GLU A 56 -2.82 7.57 -9.02
C GLU A 56 -3.75 8.43 -9.87
N THR A 57 -4.51 7.79 -10.77
CA THR A 57 -5.53 8.45 -11.60
C THR A 57 -6.71 8.97 -10.77
N GLU A 58 -7.25 8.16 -9.86
CA GLU A 58 -8.36 8.55 -8.97
C GLU A 58 -8.04 9.79 -8.13
N LEU A 59 -6.78 9.92 -7.70
CA LEU A 59 -6.32 11.01 -6.84
C LEU A 59 -5.63 12.14 -7.61
N ASN A 60 -5.42 11.96 -8.91
CA ASN A 60 -4.66 12.88 -9.77
C ASN A 60 -3.26 13.20 -9.18
N ILE A 61 -2.51 12.17 -8.80
CA ILE A 61 -1.17 12.28 -8.22
C ILE A 61 -0.09 11.81 -9.22
N PRO A 62 1.13 12.37 -9.17
CA PRO A 62 2.24 11.93 -10.01
C PRO A 62 2.78 10.57 -9.57
N GLU A 63 3.47 9.87 -10.47
CA GLU A 63 4.08 8.54 -10.28
C GLU A 63 5.34 8.56 -9.38
N ASN A 64 5.35 9.36 -8.31
CA ASN A 64 6.44 9.45 -7.33
C ASN A 64 6.35 8.32 -6.29
N ARG A 65 6.51 7.08 -6.74
CA ARG A 65 6.31 5.87 -5.94
C ARG A 65 7.47 5.64 -4.96
N MET A 66 7.13 5.29 -3.72
CA MET A 66 8.08 4.90 -2.68
C MET A 66 7.75 3.49 -2.20
N PHE A 67 8.74 2.61 -2.19
CA PHE A 67 8.59 1.21 -1.78
C PHE A 67 9.20 1.00 -0.39
N TYR A 68 8.37 0.62 0.57
CA TYR A 68 8.81 0.26 1.92
C TYR A 68 8.78 -1.26 2.11
N LEU A 69 9.96 -1.88 2.19
CA LEU A 69 10.11 -3.34 2.27
C LEU A 69 10.21 -3.82 3.71
N SER A 70 9.06 -4.02 4.36
CA SER A 70 8.97 -4.60 5.71
C SER A 70 8.94 -6.14 5.68
N VAL A 71 9.92 -6.74 5.02
CA VAL A 71 10.04 -8.20 4.82
C VAL A 71 11.42 -8.71 5.25
N ILE A 72 11.62 -10.02 5.21
CA ILE A 72 12.93 -10.62 5.53
C ILE A 72 13.99 -10.25 4.48
N PRO A 73 15.28 -10.10 4.85
CA PRO A 73 16.32 -9.64 3.93
C PRO A 73 16.53 -10.53 2.69
N GLU A 74 16.30 -11.84 2.82
CA GLU A 74 16.59 -12.84 1.79
C GLU A 74 15.76 -12.68 0.53
N VAL A 75 14.63 -11.94 0.59
CA VAL A 75 13.75 -11.72 -0.56
C VAL A 75 13.93 -10.34 -1.21
N PHE A 76 14.83 -9.49 -0.70
CA PHE A 76 15.00 -8.12 -1.19
C PHE A 76 15.36 -8.06 -2.67
N ASP A 77 16.33 -8.88 -3.10
CA ASP A 77 16.79 -8.90 -4.49
C ASP A 77 15.68 -9.29 -5.47
N VAL A 78 14.89 -10.31 -5.10
CA VAL A 78 13.76 -10.81 -5.92
C VAL A 78 12.68 -9.73 -6.03
N ILE A 79 12.36 -9.04 -4.95
CA ILE A 79 11.35 -7.98 -4.95
C ILE A 79 11.82 -6.79 -5.79
N ALA A 80 13.06 -6.34 -5.60
CA ALA A 80 13.61 -5.21 -6.35
C ALA A 80 13.63 -5.50 -7.86
N LEU A 81 14.01 -6.72 -8.26
CA LEU A 81 13.96 -7.15 -9.65
C LEU A 81 12.53 -7.15 -10.21
N ASN A 82 11.58 -7.76 -9.49
CA ASN A 82 10.19 -7.84 -9.96
C ASN A 82 9.51 -6.46 -10.03
N ILE A 83 9.80 -5.54 -9.11
CA ILE A 83 9.36 -4.13 -9.20
C ILE A 83 9.83 -3.54 -10.54
N LYS A 84 11.13 -3.63 -10.83
CA LYS A 84 11.70 -3.10 -12.07
C LYS A 84 11.09 -3.74 -13.32
N GLU A 85 11.03 -5.07 -13.39
CA GLU A 85 10.58 -5.80 -14.58
C GLU A 85 9.07 -5.61 -14.83
N SER A 86 8.28 -5.43 -13.78
CA SER A 86 6.85 -5.14 -13.91
C SER A 86 6.56 -3.70 -14.34
N GLY A 87 7.52 -2.77 -14.22
CA GLY A 87 7.32 -1.35 -14.47
C GLY A 87 6.60 -0.60 -13.35
N LEU A 88 6.65 -1.16 -12.13
CA LEU A 88 6.20 -0.52 -10.90
C LEU A 88 7.11 0.65 -10.48
#